data_AF-A0A2V8DY72-F1
#
_entry.id   AF-A0A2V8DY72-F1
#
_cell.length_a   1.000
_cell.length_b   1.000
_cell.length_c   1.000
_cell.angle_alpha   90.00
_cell.angle_beta   90.00
_cell.angle_gamma   90.00
#
_symmetry.space_group_name_H-M   'P 1'
#
loop_
_entity.id
_entity.type
_entity.pdbx_description
1 polymer ?
#
loop_
_entity_poly.entity_id
_entity_poly.type
_entity_poly.pdbx_seq_one_letter_code
_entity_poly.pdbx_strand_id
1 'polypeptide(L)'
;MIVFHVSENPQIEVFEPRKVDATGESLVWAIDDEHLRNYLVPRDCPRVTFYAGPGTTVADRERFLGGSPAVVAIETEWFERLRS
;
A
#
# COMPACT_ATOMS: atom_id res chain seq x y z
N MET A 1 16.72 -9.28 -2.33
CA MET A 1 15.53 -8.61 -1.74
C MET A 1 15.11 -7.52 -2.70
N ILE A 2 13.87 -7.55 -3.18
CA ILE A 2 13.32 -6.51 -4.07
C ILE A 2 12.50 -5.57 -3.18
N VAL A 3 12.69 -4.27 -3.36
CA VAL A 3 11.91 -3.23 -2.69
C VAL A 3 11.38 -2.27 -3.74
N PHE A 4 10.27 -1.63 -3.44
CA PHE A 4 9.50 -0.83 -4.37
C PHE A 4 9.43 0.63 -3.92
N HIS A 5 9.28 1.50 -4.91
CA HIS A 5 8.82 2.86 -4.71
C HIS A 5 7.63 3.08 -5.65
N VAL A 6 6.56 3.68 -5.13
CA VAL A 6 5.35 3.96 -5.92
C VAL A 6 5.12 5.46 -5.89
N SER A 7 5.00 6.05 -7.07
CA SER A 7 4.77 7.48 -7.23
C SER A 7 3.88 7.71 -8.45
N GLU A 8 2.97 8.69 -8.33
CA GLU A 8 2.17 9.19 -9.45
C GLU A 8 2.96 10.19 -10.31
N ASN A 9 4.13 10.63 -9.83
CA ASN A 9 5.02 11.50 -10.60
C ASN A 9 6.03 10.64 -11.39
N PRO A 10 5.86 10.48 -12.72
CA PRO A 10 6.76 9.69 -13.55
C PRO A 10 8.11 10.39 -13.81
N GLN A 11 8.25 11.66 -13.44
CA GLN A 11 9.48 12.45 -13.65
C GLN A 11 10.52 12.23 -12.55
N ILE A 12 10.22 11.41 -11.53
CA ILE A 12 11.20 11.08 -10.49
C ILE A 12 12.19 10.05 -11.06
N GLU A 13 13.35 10.54 -11.49
CA GLU A 13 14.44 9.70 -11.99
C GLU A 13 15.39 9.21 -10.88
N VAL A 14 15.49 9.98 -9.80
CA VAL A 14 16.39 9.71 -8.67
C VAL A 14 15.65 9.96 -7.35
N PHE A 15 15.82 9.03 -6.39
CA PHE A 15 15.31 9.18 -5.03
C PHE A 15 16.38 9.76 -4.11
N GLU A 16 16.27 11.05 -3.81
CA GLU A 16 17.19 11.70 -2.88
C GLU A 16 16.93 11.25 -1.43
N PRO A 17 17.96 10.81 -0.69
CA PRO A 17 17.83 10.44 0.71
C PRO A 17 17.31 11.60 1.58
N ARG A 18 16.34 11.31 2.46
CA ARG A 18 15.75 12.28 3.40
C ARG A 18 16.28 12.04 4.81
N LYS A 19 16.63 13.11 5.50
CA LYS A 19 17.10 13.05 6.89
C LYS A 19 15.99 12.55 7.81
N VAL A 20 16.31 11.57 8.66
CA VAL A 20 15.40 11.01 9.66
C VAL A 20 15.75 11.60 11.02
N ASP A 21 14.80 12.28 11.65
CA ASP A 21 15.05 13.00 12.91
C ASP A 21 15.53 12.09 14.05
N ALA A 22 15.02 10.85 14.11
CA ALA A 22 15.34 9.91 15.17
C ALA A 22 16.78 9.36 15.11
N THR A 23 17.35 9.19 13.91
CA THR A 23 18.69 8.59 13.72
C THR A 23 19.72 9.60 13.22
N GLY A 24 19.30 10.73 12.65
CA GLY A 24 20.15 11.70 11.98
C GLY A 24 20.64 11.25 10.60
N GLU A 25 20.32 10.03 10.17
CA GLU A 25 20.74 9.44 8.90
C GLU A 25 19.86 9.93 7.74
N SER A 26 20.41 9.93 6.53
CA SER A 26 19.67 10.20 5.30
C SER A 26 19.29 8.89 4.62
N LEU A 27 17.99 8.62 4.48
CA LEU A 27 17.46 7.35 3.98
C LEU A 27 16.47 7.55 2.82
N VAL A 28 16.38 6.55 1.94
CA VAL A 28 15.32 6.43 0.94
C VAL A 28 14.25 5.48 1.45
N TRP A 29 12.99 5.93 1.40
CA TRP A 29 11.86 5.10 1.80
C TRP A 29 11.48 4.16 0.67
N ALA A 30 11.34 2.89 1.01
CA ALA A 30 10.91 1.83 0.10
C ALA A 30 9.90 0.93 0.80
N ILE A 31 9.15 0.18 -0.01
CA ILE A 31 8.06 -0.70 0.42
C ILE A 31 8.46 -2.13 0.04
N ASP A 32 8.23 -3.09 0.94
CA ASP A 32 8.40 -4.50 0.60
C ASP A 32 7.27 -5.01 -0.32
N ASP A 33 7.43 -6.23 -0.84
CA ASP A 33 6.45 -6.87 -1.70
C ASP A 33 5.11 -7.15 -1.01
N GLU A 34 5.14 -7.53 0.27
CA GLU A 34 3.94 -7.85 1.05
C GLU A 34 3.03 -6.63 1.23
N HIS A 35 3.60 -5.46 1.46
CA HIS A 35 2.91 -4.20 1.74
C HIS A 35 2.73 -3.32 0.50
N LEU A 36 3.28 -3.67 -0.65
CA LEU A 36 3.15 -2.90 -1.90
C LEU A 36 1.68 -2.58 -2.24
N ARG A 37 0.79 -3.55 -1.99
CA ARG A 37 -0.66 -3.42 -2.21
C ARG A 37 -1.29 -2.20 -1.52
N ASN A 38 -0.72 -1.75 -0.40
CA ASN A 38 -1.20 -0.59 0.35
C ASN A 38 -0.99 0.72 -0.40
N TYR A 39 -0.27 0.71 -1.53
CA TYR A 39 0.16 1.90 -2.29
C TYR A 39 -0.25 1.87 -3.77
N LEU A 40 -1.05 0.89 -4.20
CA LEU A 40 -1.39 0.69 -5.62
C LEU A 40 -2.49 1.62 -6.16
N VAL A 41 -3.11 2.43 -5.31
CA VAL A 41 -4.09 3.45 -5.72
C VAL A 41 -3.49 4.85 -5.52
N PRO A 42 -4.01 5.88 -6.22
CA PRO A 42 -3.61 7.27 -6.06
C PRO A 42 -3.49 7.69 -4.60
N ARG A 43 -2.57 8.60 -4.31
CA ARG A 43 -2.28 9.06 -2.95
C ARG A 43 -3.50 9.72 -2.29
N ASP A 44 -4.27 10.44 -3.09
CA ASP A 44 -5.46 11.14 -2.63
C ASP A 44 -6.71 10.25 -2.55
N CYS A 45 -6.61 8.96 -2.94
CA CYS A 45 -7.67 8.00 -2.78
C CYS A 45 -7.80 7.57 -1.31
N PRO A 46 -8.90 7.89 -0.61
CA PRO A 46 -9.15 7.37 0.73
C PRO A 46 -9.23 5.84 0.66
N ARG A 47 -8.41 5.18 1.47
CA ARG A 47 -8.27 3.72 1.44
C ARG A 47 -8.01 3.12 2.80
N VAL A 48 -8.49 1.91 2.97
CA VAL A 48 -8.12 1.02 4.08
C VAL A 48 -7.74 -0.32 3.48
N THR A 49 -6.56 -0.83 3.84
CA THR A 49 -6.13 -2.18 3.46
C THR A 49 -6.13 -3.08 4.68
N PHE A 50 -6.67 -4.29 4.53
CA PHE A 50 -6.69 -5.29 5.59
C PHE A 50 -6.41 -6.69 5.07
N TYR A 51 -5.90 -7.54 5.94
CA TYR A 51 -5.43 -8.90 5.68
C TYR A 51 -5.60 -9.75 6.94
N ALA A 52 -5.50 -11.07 6.79
CA ALA A 52 -5.63 -11.99 7.92
C ALA A 52 -4.39 -11.92 8.81
N GLY A 53 -4.59 -11.78 10.13
CA GLY A 53 -3.56 -11.88 11.14
C GLY A 53 -3.73 -13.11 12.04
N PRO A 54 -2.87 -13.29 13.06
CA PRO A 54 -2.94 -14.45 13.96
C PRO A 54 -4.28 -14.64 14.69
N GLY A 55 -5.04 -13.55 14.86
CA GLY A 55 -6.37 -13.57 15.50
C GLY A 55 -7.55 -13.69 14.53
N THR A 56 -7.31 -13.76 13.22
CA THR A 56 -8.40 -13.82 12.23
C THR A 56 -9.00 -15.22 12.19
N THR A 57 -10.30 -15.33 12.43
CA THR A 57 -11.01 -16.60 12.36
C THR A 57 -11.23 -17.05 10.91
N VAL A 58 -11.53 -18.33 10.69
CA VAL A 58 -11.92 -18.83 9.37
C VAL A 58 -13.16 -18.11 8.84
N ALA A 59 -14.16 -17.88 9.69
CA ALA A 59 -15.38 -17.17 9.33
C ALA A 59 -15.10 -15.71 8.91
N ASP A 60 -14.22 -14.99 9.62
CA ASP A 60 -13.80 -13.64 9.24
C ASP A 60 -13.05 -13.63 7.92
N ARG A 61 -12.16 -14.60 7.71
CA ARG A 61 -11.42 -14.74 6.45
C ARG A 61 -12.35 -14.96 5.26
N GLU A 62 -13.33 -15.85 5.40
CA GLU A 62 -14.33 -16.11 4.37
C GLU A 62 -15.19 -14.87 4.11
N ARG A 63 -15.66 -14.21 5.16
CA ARG A 63 -16.55 -13.05 5.07
C ARG A 63 -15.88 -11.81 4.50
N PHE A 64 -14.68 -11.48 4.97
CA PHE A 64 -14.06 -10.19 4.68
C PHE A 64 -13.00 -10.25 3.59
N LEU A 65 -12.31 -11.38 3.42
CA LEU A 65 -11.26 -11.51 2.40
C LEU A 65 -11.70 -12.28 1.16
N GLY A 66 -12.76 -13.09 1.24
CA GLY A 66 -13.30 -13.80 0.07
C GLY A 66 -12.28 -14.68 -0.65
N GLY A 67 -11.31 -15.25 0.08
CA GLY A 67 -10.21 -16.05 -0.47
C GLY A 67 -9.00 -15.25 -0.99
N SER A 68 -9.09 -13.92 -1.05
CA SER A 68 -7.95 -13.06 -1.39
C SER A 68 -6.96 -12.94 -0.22
N PRO A 69 -5.67 -12.70 -0.48
CA PRO A 69 -4.69 -12.50 0.60
C PRO A 69 -4.86 -11.18 1.35
N ALA A 70 -5.49 -10.17 0.73
CA ALA A 70 -5.83 -8.89 1.32
C ALA A 70 -6.99 -8.24 0.56
N VAL A 71 -7.61 -7.23 1.16
CA VAL A 71 -8.60 -6.36 0.53
C VAL A 71 -8.15 -4.91 0.66
N VAL A 72 -8.19 -4.18 -0.44
CA VAL A 72 -8.01 -2.72 -0.49
C VAL A 72 -9.41 -2.12 -0.67
N ALA A 73 -9.98 -1.62 0.41
CA ALA A 73 -11.25 -0.91 0.38
C ALA A 73 -11.00 0.57 0.05
N ILE A 74 -11.74 1.09 -0.93
CA ILE A 74 -11.69 2.48 -1.40
C ILE A 74 -13.11 3.02 -1.52
N GLU A 75 -13.26 4.33 -1.58
CA GLU A 75 -14.57 4.95 -1.85
C GLU A 75 -15.05 4.63 -3.28
N THR A 76 -16.37 4.47 -3.45
CA THR A 76 -16.98 4.04 -4.72
C THR A 76 -16.62 4.95 -5.90
N GLU A 77 -16.56 6.28 -5.69
CA GLU A 77 -16.18 7.20 -6.77
C GLU A 77 -14.76 6.96 -7.29
N TRP A 78 -13.83 6.59 -6.40
CA TRP A 78 -12.46 6.25 -6.78
C TRP A 78 -12.40 4.92 -7.54
N PHE A 79 -13.24 3.95 -7.17
CA PHE A 79 -13.34 2.69 -7.90
C PHE A 79 -13.69 2.92 -9.37
N GLU A 80 -14.69 3.78 -9.66
CA GLU A 80 -15.06 4.10 -11.04
C GLU A 80 -13.93 4.81 -11.81
N ARG A 81 -13.18 5.71 -11.15
CA ARG A 81 -12.03 6.41 -11.75
C ARG A 81 -10.86 5.48 -12.08
N LEU A 82 -10.67 4.41 -11.30
CA LEU A 82 -9.57 3.46 -11.46
C LEU A 82 -9.88 2.34 -12.46
N ARG A 83 -11.15 2.16 -12.82
CA ARG A 83 -11.59 1.08 -13.70
C ARG A 83 -11.63 1.46 -15.19
N SER A 84 -11.46 2.75 -15.51
CA SER A 84 -11.40 3.31 -16.86
C SER A 84 -10.01 3.19 -17.47
#